data_AF-A0A930Y2J8-F1
#
_entry.id   AF-A0A930Y2J8-F1
#
_cell.length_a   1.000
_cell.length_b   1.000
_cell.length_c   1.000
_cell.angle_alpha   90.00
_cell.angle_beta   90.00
_cell.angle_gamma   90.00
#
_symmetry.space_group_name_H-M   'P 1'
#
loop_
_entity.id
_entity.type
_entity.pdbx_description
1 polymer ?
#
loop_
_entity_poly.entity_id
_entity_poly.type
_entity_poly.pdbx_seq_one_letter_code
_entity_poly.pdbx_strand_id
1 'polypeptide(L)'
;MRTIEYEKISRAQKNLLRPSERGGDIQRHFLAKARDNSWDFCEIIRKWGLQEGDEPPVPIRKWSEKELIDPPSYTEEIIVEIWKDLTLAEASKPGTWFSIHLAMMEKGMIHSSYFAAEHGRTGRDHISDVLDGNDRDDKIDRCVRLILRRLGGVLERGKRTVYENCPVARAWWRYRYAKEANGIFERQETKDLSNLLRKKPVWNSLIPAMTSSLTLIGDSKIRPSLVSFLGSEAKSSDDLTKKEIDHLIRLIGRRSEIIRSEIFPLLQQESAVR
;
A
#
# COMPACT_ATOMS: atom_id res chain seq x y z
N MET A 1 17.69 4.89 -2.23
CA MET A 1 16.86 4.95 -1.01
C MET A 1 17.00 3.66 -0.21
N ARG A 2 17.24 3.73 1.11
CA ARG A 2 17.25 2.59 2.03
C ARG A 2 15.90 1.87 1.96
N THR A 3 15.94 0.55 1.86
CA THR A 3 14.74 -0.30 1.86
C THR A 3 14.93 -1.50 2.79
N ILE A 4 13.85 -2.12 3.26
CA ILE A 4 13.91 -3.42 3.94
C ILE A 4 13.57 -4.51 2.93
N GLU A 5 14.41 -5.54 2.83
CA GLU A 5 14.14 -6.67 1.94
C GLU A 5 12.86 -7.42 2.32
N TYR A 6 12.08 -7.79 1.31
CA TYR A 6 10.81 -8.50 1.48
C TYR A 6 10.98 -9.79 2.31
N GLU A 7 12.04 -10.55 2.07
CA GLU A 7 12.29 -11.81 2.78
C GLU A 7 12.49 -11.60 4.28
N LYS A 8 13.18 -10.52 4.66
CA LYS A 8 13.42 -10.20 6.06
C LYS A 8 12.15 -9.71 6.75
N ILE A 9 11.34 -8.88 6.07
CA ILE A 9 10.00 -8.49 6.55
C ILE A 9 9.13 -9.73 6.75
N SER A 10 9.07 -10.61 5.75
CA SER A 10 8.29 -11.85 5.78
C SER A 10 8.71 -12.76 6.94
N ARG A 11 10.01 -12.94 7.15
CA ARG A 11 10.55 -13.73 8.26
C ARG A 11 10.19 -13.12 9.62
N ALA A 12 10.37 -11.81 9.77
CA ALA A 12 10.04 -11.11 11.01
C ALA A 12 8.54 -11.19 11.34
N GLN A 13 7.68 -10.99 10.35
CA GLN A 13 6.23 -11.13 10.52
C GLN A 13 5.82 -12.56 10.88
N LYS A 14 6.43 -13.59 10.26
CA LYS A 14 6.18 -14.99 10.63
C LYS A 14 6.55 -15.27 12.07
N ASN A 15 7.64 -14.69 12.57
CA ASN A 15 8.03 -14.81 13.98
C ASN A 15 7.06 -14.08 14.91
N LEU A 16 6.57 -12.90 14.52
CA LEU A 16 5.61 -12.12 15.30
C LEU A 16 4.19 -12.73 15.30
N LEU A 17 3.84 -13.50 14.28
CA LEU A 17 2.49 -14.03 14.03
C LEU A 17 2.44 -15.55 14.07
N ARG A 18 3.27 -16.17 14.92
CA ARG A 18 3.29 -17.62 15.11
C ARG A 18 1.93 -18.11 15.61
N PRO A 19 1.29 -19.10 14.95
CA PRO A 19 -0.03 -19.58 15.36
C PRO A 19 -0.07 -20.09 16.81
N SER A 20 1.01 -20.70 17.29
CA SER A 20 1.14 -21.22 18.66
C SER A 20 1.32 -20.15 19.74
N GLU A 21 1.62 -18.90 19.34
CA GLU A 21 1.88 -17.77 20.26
C GLU A 21 0.90 -16.62 19.98
N ARG A 22 -0.27 -16.93 19.42
CA ARG A 22 -1.34 -15.96 19.16
C ARG A 22 -1.70 -15.26 20.47
N GLY A 23 -1.73 -13.93 20.46
CA GLY A 23 -1.99 -13.11 21.66
C GLY A 23 -0.90 -13.17 22.74
N GLY A 24 0.21 -13.85 22.48
CA GLY A 24 1.30 -14.01 23.43
C GLY A 24 2.12 -12.76 23.67
N ASP A 25 3.12 -12.88 24.54
CA ASP A 25 3.93 -11.76 25.04
C ASP A 25 4.63 -10.96 23.94
N ILE A 26 5.10 -11.63 22.88
CA ILE A 26 5.75 -10.96 21.75
C ILE A 26 4.79 -9.98 21.05
N GLN A 27 3.53 -10.41 20.84
CA GLN A 27 2.51 -9.58 20.20
C GLN A 27 2.06 -8.44 21.13
N ARG A 28 1.88 -8.73 22.42
CA ARG A 28 1.55 -7.71 23.43
C ARG A 28 2.66 -6.67 23.56
N HIS A 29 3.92 -7.10 23.59
CA HIS A 29 5.08 -6.21 23.61
C HIS A 29 5.14 -5.33 22.36
N PHE A 30 4.92 -5.91 21.17
CA PHE A 30 4.85 -5.16 19.91
C PHE A 30 3.77 -4.08 19.95
N LEU A 31 2.57 -4.41 20.43
CA LEU A 31 1.47 -3.44 20.57
C LEU A 31 1.77 -2.36 21.61
N ALA A 32 2.31 -2.72 22.77
CA ALA A 32 2.69 -1.76 23.80
C ALA A 32 3.73 -0.75 23.28
N LYS A 33 4.76 -1.22 22.55
CA LYS A 33 5.72 -0.32 21.90
C LYS A 33 5.07 0.56 20.83
N ALA A 34 4.18 0.00 20.02
CA ALA A 34 3.44 0.78 19.03
C ALA A 34 2.57 1.88 19.67
N ARG A 35 1.98 1.62 20.84
CA ARG A 35 1.13 2.55 21.60
C ARG A 35 1.91 3.68 22.25
N ASP A 36 2.99 3.32 22.96
CA ASP A 36 3.60 4.19 23.97
C ASP A 36 4.82 4.96 23.47
N ASN A 37 5.60 4.39 22.54
CA ASN A 37 6.86 4.99 22.10
C ASN A 37 7.20 4.63 20.65
N SER A 38 7.00 5.58 19.74
CA SER A 38 7.32 5.38 18.33
C SER A 38 8.81 5.10 18.08
N TRP A 39 9.71 5.61 18.91
CA TRP A 39 11.14 5.34 18.78
C TRP A 39 11.47 3.88 19.09
N ASP A 40 10.96 3.34 20.19
CA ASP A 40 11.14 1.93 20.56
C ASP A 40 10.49 1.00 19.51
N PHE A 41 9.35 1.43 18.95
CA PHE A 41 8.72 0.73 17.83
C PHE A 41 9.62 0.72 16.58
N CYS A 42 10.24 1.86 16.24
CA CYS A 42 11.22 1.94 15.15
C CYS A 42 12.39 0.98 15.37
N GLU A 43 12.89 0.84 16.60
CA GLU A 43 13.97 -0.11 16.91
C GLU A 43 13.58 -1.57 16.65
N ILE A 44 12.34 -1.95 16.94
CA ILE A 44 11.82 -3.28 16.57
C ILE A 44 11.88 -3.48 15.06
N ILE A 45 11.41 -2.50 14.28
CA ILE A 45 11.37 -2.60 12.81
C ILE A 45 12.79 -2.59 12.21
N ARG A 46 13.73 -1.78 12.74
CA ARG A 46 15.13 -1.74 12.27
C ARG A 46 15.81 -3.11 12.37
N LYS A 47 15.51 -3.88 13.44
CA LYS A 47 16.03 -5.24 13.64
C LYS A 47 15.60 -6.22 12.56
N TRP A 48 14.65 -5.87 11.70
CA TRP A 48 14.26 -6.67 10.54
C TRP A 48 15.20 -6.49 9.35
N GLY A 49 16.34 -5.83 9.54
CA GLY A 49 17.47 -5.84 8.62
C GLY A 49 17.36 -4.79 7.51
N LEU A 50 17.11 -3.54 7.94
CA LEU A 50 17.22 -2.35 7.12
C LEU A 50 18.56 -2.35 6.36
N GLN A 51 18.50 -2.21 5.04
CA GLN A 51 19.71 -2.08 4.22
C GLN A 51 20.25 -0.66 4.26
N GLU A 52 21.55 -0.53 4.04
CA GLU A 52 22.19 0.76 3.82
C GLU A 52 21.65 1.44 2.56
N GLY A 53 21.62 2.77 2.60
CA GLY A 53 21.14 3.62 1.52
C GLY A 53 20.59 4.94 2.03
N ASP A 54 20.27 5.85 1.12
CA ASP A 54 19.77 7.17 1.49
C ASP A 54 18.42 7.09 2.19
N GLU A 55 18.27 7.85 3.27
CA GLU A 55 17.01 7.98 3.98
C GLU A 55 15.88 8.44 3.03
N PRO A 56 14.68 7.83 3.06
CA PRO A 56 13.56 8.27 2.26
C PRO A 56 13.23 9.73 2.57
N PRO A 57 12.83 10.53 1.57
CA PRO A 57 12.33 11.86 1.85
C PRO A 57 11.06 11.77 2.70
N VAL A 58 10.92 12.71 3.64
CA VAL A 58 9.79 12.80 4.57
C VAL A 58 9.05 14.12 4.36
N PRO A 59 7.75 14.21 4.70
CA PRO A 59 7.04 15.47 4.65
C PRO A 59 7.65 16.51 5.60
N ILE A 60 7.53 17.78 5.23
CA ILE A 60 8.04 18.92 6.01
C ILE A 60 7.19 19.15 7.27
N ARG A 61 5.91 18.77 7.23
CA ARG A 61 4.97 18.90 8.35
C ARG A 61 4.51 17.55 8.86
N LYS A 62 4.16 17.51 10.14
CA LYS A 62 3.50 16.37 10.77
C LYS A 62 2.14 16.11 10.15
N TRP A 63 1.78 14.83 10.05
CA TRP A 63 0.44 14.42 9.64
C TRP A 63 -0.37 13.97 10.84
N SER A 64 -1.66 14.29 10.80
CA SER A 64 -2.64 13.69 11.70
C SER A 64 -2.88 12.23 11.35
N GLU A 65 -3.43 11.47 12.29
CA GLU A 65 -3.84 10.08 12.06
C GLU A 65 -4.81 9.96 10.87
N LYS A 66 -5.76 10.90 10.76
CA LYS A 66 -6.73 10.94 9.66
C LYS A 66 -6.04 11.14 8.31
N GLU A 67 -5.07 12.06 8.23
CA GLU A 67 -4.29 12.29 7.01
C GLU A 67 -3.42 11.10 6.62
N LEU A 68 -2.99 10.28 7.57
CA LEU A 68 -2.27 9.04 7.26
C LEU A 68 -3.22 7.95 6.76
N ILE A 69 -4.34 7.72 7.44
CA ILE A 69 -5.22 6.56 7.21
C ILE A 69 -6.16 6.74 6.01
N ASP A 70 -6.66 7.96 5.79
CA ASP A 70 -7.43 8.32 4.61
C ASP A 70 -6.98 9.71 4.11
N PRO A 71 -5.80 9.78 3.45
CA PRO A 71 -5.23 11.06 3.04
C PRO A 71 -6.20 11.80 2.11
N PRO A 72 -6.63 13.04 2.39
CA PRO A 72 -7.44 13.85 1.47
C PRO A 72 -6.63 14.24 0.21
N SER A 73 -7.28 14.71 -0.86
CA SER A 73 -6.63 14.86 -2.17
C SER A 73 -5.38 15.76 -2.15
N TYR A 74 -5.40 16.83 -1.33
CA TYR A 74 -4.22 17.69 -1.16
C TYR A 74 -3.06 16.96 -0.48
N THR A 75 -3.33 16.03 0.45
CA THR A 75 -2.30 15.18 1.06
C THR A 75 -1.78 14.15 0.06
N GLU A 76 -2.63 13.62 -0.82
CA GLU A 76 -2.17 12.72 -1.88
C GLU A 76 -1.25 13.40 -2.89
N GLU A 77 -1.52 14.66 -3.22
CA GLU A 77 -0.63 15.47 -4.03
C GLU A 77 0.75 15.59 -3.37
N ILE A 78 0.79 15.98 -2.10
CA ILE A 78 2.03 16.06 -1.32
C ILE A 78 2.74 14.70 -1.29
N ILE A 79 2.01 13.59 -1.09
CA ILE A 79 2.55 12.23 -1.12
C ILE A 79 3.25 11.94 -2.46
N VAL A 80 2.60 12.25 -3.59
CA VAL A 80 3.20 12.00 -4.91
C VAL A 80 4.40 12.91 -5.16
N GLU A 81 4.36 14.18 -4.77
CA GLU A 81 5.47 15.11 -4.99
C GLU A 81 6.70 14.77 -4.15
N ILE A 82 6.53 14.34 -2.89
CA ILE A 82 7.64 13.91 -2.02
C ILE A 82 8.35 12.69 -2.61
N TRP A 83 7.57 11.73 -3.14
CA TRP A 83 8.08 10.46 -3.68
C TRP A 83 7.91 10.38 -5.20
N LYS A 84 8.12 11.48 -5.91
CA LYS A 84 7.95 11.58 -7.37
C LYS A 84 8.95 10.73 -8.14
N ASP A 85 10.14 10.52 -7.57
CA ASP A 85 11.23 9.78 -8.18
C ASP A 85 11.11 8.26 -7.99
N LEU A 86 10.09 7.77 -7.25
CA LEU A 86 9.83 6.34 -7.16
C LEU A 86 9.40 5.78 -8.52
N THR A 87 10.10 4.74 -8.94
CA THR A 87 9.65 3.90 -10.05
C THR A 87 8.41 3.11 -9.64
N LEU A 88 7.61 2.72 -10.64
CA LEU A 88 6.44 1.86 -10.43
C LEU A 88 6.82 0.53 -9.73
N ALA A 89 7.99 -0.01 -10.08
CA ALA A 89 8.53 -1.24 -9.49
C ALA A 89 8.85 -1.06 -8.00
N GLU A 90 9.42 0.09 -7.60
CA GLU A 90 9.71 0.40 -6.19
C GLU A 90 8.44 0.67 -5.39
N ALA A 91 7.51 1.48 -5.92
CA ALA A 91 6.22 1.77 -5.28
C ALA A 91 5.32 0.52 -5.12
N SER A 92 5.67 -0.59 -5.77
CA SER A 92 5.00 -1.89 -5.62
C SER A 92 5.61 -2.77 -4.52
N LYS A 93 6.78 -2.42 -3.97
CA LYS A 93 7.49 -3.22 -2.98
C LYS A 93 7.03 -2.85 -1.56
N PRO A 94 6.64 -3.82 -0.72
CA PRO A 94 6.38 -3.57 0.70
C PRO A 94 7.52 -2.86 1.42
N GLY A 95 8.76 -3.29 1.15
CA GLY A 95 9.97 -2.74 1.76
C GLY A 95 10.14 -1.24 1.59
N THR A 96 9.71 -0.71 0.44
CA THR A 96 9.73 0.73 0.17
C THR A 96 8.83 1.48 1.15
N TRP A 97 7.59 1.03 1.33
CA TRP A 97 6.64 1.69 2.22
C TRP A 97 6.97 1.50 3.70
N PHE A 98 7.51 0.33 4.08
CA PHE A 98 8.05 0.12 5.42
C PHE A 98 9.15 1.13 5.74
N SER A 99 10.10 1.34 4.83
CA SER A 99 11.19 2.29 5.03
C SER A 99 10.72 3.75 5.05
N ILE A 100 9.76 4.11 4.20
CA ILE A 100 9.14 5.44 4.21
C ILE A 100 8.48 5.70 5.57
N HIS A 101 7.61 4.80 6.03
CA HIS A 101 6.95 4.97 7.32
C HIS A 101 7.92 4.97 8.49
N LEU A 102 8.97 4.14 8.43
CA LEU A 102 10.05 4.15 9.43
C LEU A 102 10.69 5.53 9.50
N ALA A 103 11.10 6.11 8.36
CA ALA A 103 11.68 7.45 8.31
C ALA A 103 10.73 8.52 8.86
N MET A 104 9.45 8.45 8.48
CA MET A 104 8.43 9.38 8.99
C MET A 104 8.27 9.28 10.51
N MET A 105 8.30 8.07 11.10
CA MET A 105 8.24 7.89 12.55
C MET A 105 9.51 8.39 13.25
N GLU A 106 10.69 8.08 12.71
CA GLU A 106 11.99 8.50 13.26
C GLU A 106 12.14 10.02 13.30
N LYS A 107 11.59 10.73 12.30
CA LYS A 107 11.57 12.19 12.24
C LYS A 107 10.38 12.81 12.98
N GLY A 108 9.52 12.00 13.61
CA GLY A 108 8.36 12.46 14.36
C GLY A 108 7.26 13.09 13.49
N MET A 109 7.17 12.72 12.21
CA MET A 109 6.12 13.16 11.29
C MET A 109 4.80 12.43 11.52
N ILE A 110 4.86 11.18 11.98
CA ILE A 110 3.70 10.35 12.34
C ILE A 110 4.01 9.55 13.61
N HIS A 111 2.96 9.05 14.27
CA HIS A 111 3.08 8.11 15.38
C HIS A 111 2.80 6.67 14.94
N SER A 112 3.51 5.71 15.52
CA SER A 112 3.33 4.26 15.30
C SER A 112 1.92 3.78 15.60
N SER A 113 1.25 4.39 16.58
CA SER A 113 -0.11 4.04 16.96
C SER A 113 -1.13 4.29 15.85
N TYR A 114 -0.87 5.26 14.94
CA TYR A 114 -1.80 5.61 13.86
C TYR A 114 -2.16 4.41 12.98
N PHE A 115 -1.23 3.49 12.78
CA PHE A 115 -1.46 2.27 12.00
C PHE A 115 -2.53 1.35 12.60
N ALA A 116 -2.89 1.51 13.88
CA ALA A 116 -3.95 0.74 14.52
C ALA A 116 -5.35 1.39 14.47
N ALA A 117 -5.50 2.61 13.92
CA ALA A 117 -6.78 3.34 13.98
C ALA A 117 -7.96 2.60 13.33
N GLU A 118 -9.13 2.60 13.96
CA GLU A 118 -10.35 2.00 13.39
C GLU A 118 -11.50 3.03 13.38
N HIS A 119 -12.62 2.67 12.74
CA HIS A 119 -13.72 3.62 12.55
C HIS A 119 -14.19 4.18 13.90
N GLY A 120 -14.03 5.50 14.08
CA GLY A 120 -14.41 6.22 15.29
C GLY A 120 -13.47 6.08 16.49
N ARG A 121 -12.30 5.44 16.35
CA ARG A 121 -11.32 5.27 17.44
C ARG A 121 -9.90 5.59 17.01
N THR A 122 -9.17 6.30 17.86
CA THR A 122 -7.75 6.52 17.61
C THR A 122 -6.99 5.21 17.69
N GLY A 123 -5.86 5.10 17.01
CA GLY A 123 -5.04 3.91 17.06
C GLY A 123 -4.49 3.63 18.46
N ARG A 124 -4.23 4.68 19.25
CA ARG A 124 -3.78 4.53 20.66
C ARG A 124 -4.88 3.91 21.53
N ASP A 125 -6.11 4.41 21.40
CA ASP A 125 -7.24 3.91 22.18
C ASP A 125 -7.57 2.47 21.78
N HIS A 126 -7.56 2.18 20.46
CA HIS A 126 -7.79 0.82 19.97
C HIS A 126 -6.74 -0.17 20.51
N ILE A 127 -5.45 0.21 20.55
CA ILE A 127 -4.43 -0.66 21.14
C ILE A 127 -4.67 -0.86 22.64
N SER A 128 -5.07 0.18 23.37
CA SER A 128 -5.35 0.08 24.81
C SER A 128 -6.52 -0.87 25.08
N ASP A 129 -7.65 -0.69 24.37
CA ASP A 129 -8.80 -1.60 24.44
C ASP A 129 -8.43 -3.07 24.18
N VAL A 130 -7.51 -3.31 23.25
CA VAL A 130 -7.05 -4.66 22.87
C VAL A 130 -6.13 -5.26 23.92
N LEU A 131 -5.28 -4.46 24.57
CA LEU A 131 -4.35 -4.91 25.60
C LEU A 131 -5.04 -5.13 26.96
N ASP A 132 -5.98 -4.26 27.31
CA ASP A 132 -6.65 -4.22 28.62
C ASP A 132 -7.90 -5.11 28.68
N GLY A 133 -8.37 -5.61 27.53
CA GLY A 133 -9.55 -6.47 27.44
C GLY A 133 -9.30 -7.90 27.96
N ASN A 134 -10.22 -8.43 28.77
CA ASN A 134 -10.15 -9.77 29.38
C ASN A 134 -10.25 -10.95 28.40
N ASP A 135 -10.55 -10.73 27.11
CA ASP A 135 -10.75 -11.84 26.17
C ASP A 135 -10.49 -11.47 24.69
N ARG A 136 -9.38 -12.01 24.19
CA ARG A 136 -9.23 -12.96 23.06
C ARG A 136 -7.91 -12.66 22.38
N ASP A 137 -6.95 -13.58 22.48
CA ASP A 137 -5.69 -13.58 21.73
C ASP A 137 -5.87 -13.22 20.24
N ASP A 138 -7.05 -13.56 19.70
CA ASP A 138 -7.54 -13.14 18.39
C ASP A 138 -7.56 -11.63 18.14
N LYS A 139 -7.97 -10.82 19.12
CA LYS A 139 -8.00 -9.37 19.00
C LYS A 139 -6.59 -8.79 18.94
N ILE A 140 -5.69 -9.29 19.77
CA ILE A 140 -4.27 -8.91 19.77
C ILE A 140 -3.65 -9.23 18.41
N ASP A 141 -3.80 -10.49 17.96
CA ASP A 141 -3.31 -10.91 16.65
C ASP A 141 -3.91 -10.05 15.53
N ARG A 142 -5.22 -9.80 15.51
CA ARG A 142 -5.86 -8.93 14.51
C ARG A 142 -5.30 -7.51 14.52
N CYS A 143 -5.09 -6.91 15.69
CA CYS A 143 -4.52 -5.58 15.82
C CYS A 143 -3.07 -5.52 15.30
N VAL A 144 -2.25 -6.53 15.64
CA VAL A 144 -0.89 -6.66 15.09
C VAL A 144 -0.94 -6.77 13.57
N ARG A 145 -1.78 -7.64 13.01
CA ARG A 145 -1.95 -7.79 11.56
C ARG A 145 -2.41 -6.50 10.89
N LEU A 146 -3.28 -5.73 11.53
CA LEU A 146 -3.74 -4.43 11.03
C LEU A 146 -2.57 -3.43 10.89
N ILE A 147 -1.77 -3.29 11.94
CA ILE A 147 -0.59 -2.42 11.94
C ILE A 147 0.39 -2.84 10.83
N LEU A 148 0.73 -4.12 10.75
CA LEU A 148 1.65 -4.66 9.74
C LEU A 148 1.16 -4.45 8.31
N ARG A 149 -0.15 -4.62 8.09
CA ARG A 149 -0.76 -4.40 6.77
C ARG A 149 -0.67 -2.94 6.34
N ARG A 150 -0.83 -1.98 7.26
CA ARG A 150 -0.79 -0.55 6.95
C ARG A 150 0.62 0.03 6.85
N LEU A 151 1.59 -0.55 7.54
CA LEU A 151 3.01 -0.16 7.46
C LEU A 151 3.65 -0.36 6.08
N GLY A 152 3.08 -1.20 5.24
CA GLY A 152 3.66 -1.49 3.93
C GLY A 152 3.12 -2.76 3.29
N GLY A 153 2.25 -3.48 4.00
CA GLY A 153 1.68 -4.75 3.57
C GLY A 153 2.68 -5.88 3.81
N VAL A 154 2.27 -6.95 4.46
CA VAL A 154 2.43 -8.36 4.05
C VAL A 154 1.71 -9.16 5.14
N LEU A 155 0.89 -10.11 4.69
CA LEU A 155 0.64 -11.42 5.29
C LEU A 155 0.11 -12.29 4.13
N GLU A 156 0.96 -13.19 3.64
CA GLU A 156 0.73 -14.23 2.62
C GLU A 156 0.36 -13.81 1.18
N ARG A 157 -0.22 -12.62 0.94
CA ARG A 157 -0.75 -12.23 -0.39
C ARG A 157 0.19 -11.39 -1.28
N GLY A 158 1.50 -11.37 -0.98
CA GLY A 158 2.50 -10.66 -1.77
C GLY A 158 2.23 -9.16 -1.92
N LYS A 159 2.55 -8.59 -3.10
CA LYS A 159 2.48 -7.14 -3.38
C LYS A 159 1.07 -6.56 -3.39
N ARG A 160 0.05 -7.42 -3.51
CA ARG A 160 -1.37 -7.03 -3.42
C ARG A 160 -1.69 -6.27 -2.13
N THR A 161 -1.02 -6.65 -1.04
CA THR A 161 -1.23 -6.05 0.26
C THR A 161 -0.87 -4.56 0.31
N VAL A 162 0.06 -4.11 -0.54
CA VAL A 162 0.44 -2.68 -0.70
C VAL A 162 -0.76 -1.87 -1.19
N TYR A 163 -1.42 -2.34 -2.25
CA TYR A 163 -2.54 -1.62 -2.88
C TYR A 163 -3.85 -1.73 -2.09
N GLU A 164 -3.99 -2.74 -1.26
CA GLU A 164 -5.20 -2.93 -0.45
C GLU A 164 -5.12 -2.21 0.89
N ASN A 165 -3.97 -2.29 1.56
CA ASN A 165 -3.91 -2.01 2.98
C ASN A 165 -2.94 -0.90 3.37
N CYS A 166 -1.95 -0.56 2.55
CA CYS A 166 -1.02 0.53 2.84
C CYS A 166 -1.64 1.87 2.42
N PRO A 167 -2.07 2.74 3.36
CA PRO A 167 -2.81 3.96 3.00
C PRO A 167 -2.00 4.94 2.14
N VAL A 168 -0.73 5.14 2.49
CA VAL A 168 0.17 6.06 1.78
C VAL A 168 0.48 5.54 0.37
N ALA A 169 0.70 4.22 0.22
CA ALA A 169 0.89 3.63 -1.09
C ALA A 169 -0.35 3.80 -1.98
N ARG A 170 -1.53 3.54 -1.43
CA ARG A 170 -2.80 3.72 -2.15
C ARG A 170 -2.96 5.16 -2.62
N ALA A 171 -2.74 6.12 -1.74
CA ALA A 171 -2.80 7.54 -2.07
C ALA A 171 -1.81 7.91 -3.19
N TRP A 172 -0.57 7.43 -3.12
CA TRP A 172 0.44 7.66 -4.14
C TRP A 172 -0.02 7.13 -5.51
N TRP A 173 -0.52 5.89 -5.57
CA TRP A 173 -0.99 5.29 -6.82
C TRP A 173 -2.24 5.99 -7.38
N ARG A 174 -3.21 6.32 -6.52
CA ARG A 174 -4.42 7.05 -6.94
C ARG A 174 -4.08 8.38 -7.60
N TYR A 175 -3.27 9.20 -6.92
CA TYR A 175 -2.96 10.53 -7.42
C TYR A 175 -2.02 10.49 -8.63
N ARG A 176 -1.07 9.56 -8.68
CA ARG A 176 -0.21 9.36 -9.86
C ARG A 176 -1.02 9.03 -11.11
N TYR A 177 -1.96 8.08 -11.05
CA TYR A 177 -2.80 7.77 -12.21
C TYR A 177 -3.71 8.91 -12.61
N ALA A 178 -4.24 9.65 -11.64
CA ALA A 178 -5.02 10.87 -11.92
C ALA A 178 -4.17 11.91 -12.68
N LYS A 179 -2.92 12.14 -12.26
CA LYS A 179 -1.98 13.07 -12.91
C LYS A 179 -1.62 12.61 -14.32
N GLU A 180 -1.32 11.32 -14.50
CA GLU A 180 -1.03 10.74 -15.82
C GLU A 180 -2.23 10.87 -16.77
N ALA A 181 -3.45 10.61 -16.29
CA ALA A 181 -4.67 10.76 -17.08
C ALA A 181 -4.94 12.22 -17.45
N ASN A 182 -4.73 13.16 -16.53
CA ASN A 182 -4.86 14.57 -16.85
C ASN A 182 -3.91 15.02 -17.96
N GLY A 183 -2.67 14.54 -17.94
CA GLY A 183 -1.70 14.83 -19.00
C GLY A 183 -2.11 14.28 -20.37
N ILE A 184 -2.76 13.11 -20.43
CA ILE A 184 -3.19 12.49 -21.69
C ILE A 184 -4.44 13.16 -22.27
N PHE A 185 -5.37 13.61 -21.42
CA PHE A 185 -6.66 14.16 -21.84
C PHE A 185 -6.76 15.68 -21.73
N GLU A 186 -5.64 16.35 -21.43
CA GLU A 186 -5.54 17.82 -21.27
C GLU A 186 -6.61 18.38 -20.31
N ARG A 187 -6.88 17.64 -19.23
CA ARG A 187 -7.88 18.00 -18.22
C ARG A 187 -7.27 18.91 -17.15
N GLN A 188 -8.07 19.84 -16.63
CA GLN A 188 -7.62 20.81 -15.62
C GLN A 188 -7.68 20.27 -14.18
N GLU A 189 -8.55 19.30 -13.87
CA GLU A 189 -8.88 18.95 -12.47
C GLU A 189 -8.39 17.55 -12.04
N THR A 190 -7.18 17.46 -11.46
CA THR A 190 -6.59 16.18 -10.98
C THR A 190 -7.37 15.60 -9.80
N LYS A 191 -7.95 16.49 -9.00
CA LYS A 191 -8.71 16.14 -7.80
C LYS A 191 -9.91 15.26 -8.12
N ASP A 192 -10.61 15.51 -9.23
CA ASP A 192 -11.80 14.75 -9.62
C ASP A 192 -11.47 13.31 -9.99
N LEU A 193 -10.40 13.12 -10.76
CA LEU A 193 -9.90 11.79 -11.10
C LEU A 193 -9.39 11.02 -9.87
N SER A 194 -8.68 11.69 -8.97
CA SER A 194 -8.28 11.10 -7.69
C SER A 194 -9.51 10.66 -6.89
N ASN A 195 -10.54 11.52 -6.78
CA ASN A 195 -11.78 11.23 -6.08
C ASN A 195 -12.54 10.03 -6.68
N LEU A 196 -12.58 9.93 -8.01
CA LEU A 196 -13.15 8.77 -8.70
C LEU A 196 -12.45 7.47 -8.28
N LEU A 197 -11.11 7.49 -8.23
CA LEU A 197 -10.29 6.36 -7.78
C LEU A 197 -10.43 6.06 -6.28
N ARG A 198 -10.97 6.97 -5.47
CA ARG A 198 -11.30 6.68 -4.05
C ARG A 198 -12.51 5.77 -3.91
N LYS A 199 -13.43 5.75 -4.89
CA LYS A 199 -14.62 4.90 -4.83
C LYS A 199 -14.17 3.44 -4.73
N LYS A 200 -14.50 2.78 -3.60
CA LYS A 200 -14.14 1.38 -3.31
C LYS A 200 -14.32 0.41 -4.48
N PRO A 201 -15.46 0.38 -5.21
CA PRO A 201 -15.63 -0.56 -6.33
C PRO A 201 -14.62 -0.34 -7.46
N VAL A 202 -14.25 0.91 -7.73
CA VAL A 202 -13.26 1.26 -8.77
C VAL A 202 -11.87 0.77 -8.36
N TRP A 203 -11.43 1.14 -7.15
CA TRP A 203 -10.12 0.74 -6.65
C TRP A 203 -9.97 -0.77 -6.52
N ASN A 204 -10.99 -1.45 -6.01
CA ASN A 204 -10.98 -2.91 -5.85
C ASN A 204 -10.90 -3.64 -7.19
N SER A 205 -11.52 -3.12 -8.24
CA SER A 205 -11.43 -3.69 -9.60
C SER A 205 -10.05 -3.49 -10.23
N LEU A 206 -9.30 -2.45 -9.81
CA LEU A 206 -7.94 -2.20 -10.29
C LEU A 206 -6.90 -3.09 -9.63
N ILE A 207 -7.06 -3.44 -8.35
CA ILE A 207 -6.09 -4.24 -7.60
C ILE A 207 -5.69 -5.55 -8.30
N PRO A 208 -6.60 -6.37 -8.87
CA PRO A 208 -6.24 -7.54 -9.67
C PRO A 208 -5.29 -7.21 -10.82
N ALA A 209 -5.53 -6.10 -11.54
CA ALA A 209 -4.66 -5.59 -12.60
C ALA A 209 -3.25 -5.25 -12.07
N MET A 210 -3.20 -4.65 -10.88
CA MET A 210 -1.94 -4.27 -10.23
C MET A 210 -1.13 -5.46 -9.70
N THR A 211 -1.75 -6.64 -9.61
CA THR A 211 -1.21 -7.79 -8.89
C THR A 211 -1.05 -9.04 -9.73
N SER A 212 -1.74 -9.14 -10.88
CA SER A 212 -1.75 -10.32 -11.75
C SER A 212 -0.43 -10.57 -12.49
N SER A 213 0.43 -9.56 -12.59
CA SER A 213 1.86 -9.73 -12.86
C SER A 213 2.58 -8.46 -12.43
N LEU A 214 3.67 -8.60 -11.71
CA LEU A 214 4.55 -7.49 -11.33
C LEU A 214 5.07 -6.66 -12.51
N THR A 215 5.01 -7.24 -13.69
CA THR A 215 5.33 -6.64 -14.97
C THR A 215 4.17 -5.88 -15.58
N LEU A 216 2.89 -6.19 -15.31
CA LEU A 216 1.73 -5.68 -16.07
C LEU A 216 1.38 -4.19 -15.87
N ILE A 217 1.80 -3.56 -14.78
CA ILE A 217 1.59 -2.11 -14.57
C ILE A 217 2.84 -1.29 -14.91
N GLY A 218 4.00 -1.92 -14.88
CA GLY A 218 5.14 -1.48 -15.68
C GLY A 218 4.96 -1.77 -17.17
N ASP A 219 3.99 -2.60 -17.54
CA ASP A 219 3.77 -3.03 -18.92
C ASP A 219 3.14 -1.86 -19.66
N SER A 220 3.94 -1.36 -20.59
CA SER A 220 3.59 -0.28 -21.50
C SER A 220 2.30 -0.55 -22.27
N LYS A 221 1.77 -1.78 -22.28
CA LYS A 221 0.52 -2.15 -22.96
C LYS A 221 -0.74 -2.02 -22.10
N ILE A 222 -0.69 -2.19 -20.78
CA ILE A 222 -1.90 -2.10 -19.93
C ILE A 222 -2.07 -0.71 -19.32
N ARG A 223 -0.97 -0.08 -18.88
CA ARG A 223 -1.00 1.26 -18.27
C ARG A 223 -1.72 2.29 -19.15
N PRO A 224 -1.46 2.41 -20.47
CA PRO A 224 -2.18 3.38 -21.31
C PRO A 224 -3.68 3.11 -21.40
N SER A 225 -4.12 1.85 -21.33
CA SER A 225 -5.54 1.50 -21.39
C SER A 225 -6.26 1.92 -20.11
N LEU A 226 -5.63 1.71 -18.96
CA LEU A 226 -6.13 2.17 -17.66
C LEU A 226 -6.22 3.69 -17.61
N VAL A 227 -5.12 4.37 -17.97
CA VAL A 227 -5.05 5.83 -17.97
C VAL A 227 -6.07 6.41 -18.96
N SER A 228 -6.21 5.78 -20.14
CA SER A 228 -7.20 6.13 -21.15
C SER A 228 -8.63 6.05 -20.62
N PHE A 229 -8.99 4.93 -19.98
CA PHE A 229 -10.31 4.76 -19.37
C PHE A 229 -10.57 5.80 -18.29
N LEU A 230 -9.66 6.02 -17.34
CA LEU A 230 -9.86 7.01 -16.28
C LEU A 230 -10.17 8.40 -16.85
N GLY A 231 -9.45 8.79 -17.90
CA GLY A 231 -9.69 10.05 -18.57
C GLY A 231 -10.87 10.07 -19.55
N SER A 232 -11.48 8.94 -19.93
CA SER A 232 -12.79 8.93 -20.61
C SER A 232 -13.94 9.09 -19.60
N GLU A 233 -13.87 8.39 -18.48
CA GLU A 233 -14.97 8.29 -17.50
C GLU A 233 -15.21 9.57 -16.69
N ALA A 234 -14.17 10.36 -16.45
CA ALA A 234 -14.33 11.63 -15.74
C ALA A 234 -15.06 12.72 -16.56
N LYS A 235 -15.57 12.42 -17.77
CA LYS A 235 -16.44 13.33 -18.54
C LYS A 235 -17.92 13.18 -18.14
N SER A 236 -18.28 12.08 -17.47
CA SER A 236 -19.65 11.72 -17.10
C SER A 236 -19.75 11.39 -15.59
N SER A 237 -19.13 12.24 -14.77
CA SER A 237 -18.76 12.10 -13.34
C SER A 237 -19.74 11.44 -12.35
N ASP A 238 -21.02 11.22 -12.69
CA ASP A 238 -22.00 10.97 -11.64
C ASP A 238 -22.14 9.52 -11.20
N ASP A 239 -21.84 8.51 -12.02
CA ASP A 239 -21.60 7.16 -11.51
C ASP A 239 -20.97 6.26 -12.56
N LEU A 240 -19.85 5.63 -12.21
CA LEU A 240 -19.29 4.51 -12.96
C LEU A 240 -20.30 3.37 -12.89
N THR A 241 -21.02 3.17 -13.98
CA THR A 241 -21.93 2.04 -14.16
C THR A 241 -21.15 0.73 -14.05
N LYS A 242 -21.84 -0.32 -13.60
CA LYS A 242 -21.29 -1.68 -13.59
C LYS A 242 -20.71 -2.09 -14.95
N LYS A 243 -21.28 -1.59 -16.06
CA LYS A 243 -20.80 -1.86 -17.43
C LYS A 243 -19.41 -1.25 -17.70
N GLU A 244 -19.14 -0.05 -17.19
CA GLU A 244 -17.84 0.62 -17.36
C GLU A 244 -16.77 -0.06 -16.50
N ILE A 245 -17.10 -0.47 -15.28
CA ILE A 245 -16.21 -1.28 -14.44
C ILE A 245 -15.93 -2.63 -15.11
N ASP A 246 -16.95 -3.30 -15.64
CA ASP A 246 -16.80 -4.56 -16.38
C ASP A 246 -15.96 -4.37 -17.66
N HIS A 247 -16.08 -3.23 -18.33
CA HIS A 247 -15.27 -2.89 -19.49
C HIS A 247 -13.78 -2.75 -19.13
N LEU A 248 -13.48 -2.04 -18.04
CA LEU A 248 -12.13 -1.91 -17.51
C LEU A 248 -11.55 -3.28 -17.11
N ILE A 249 -12.33 -4.12 -16.42
CA ILE A 249 -11.93 -5.48 -16.07
C ILE A 249 -11.66 -6.31 -17.32
N ARG A 250 -12.49 -6.21 -18.37
CA ARG A 250 -12.29 -6.94 -19.64
C ARG A 250 -11.06 -6.45 -20.40
N LEU A 251 -10.80 -5.14 -20.44
CA LEU A 251 -9.60 -4.57 -21.06
C LEU A 251 -8.34 -5.10 -20.41
N ILE A 252 -8.33 -5.16 -19.08
CA ILE A 252 -7.22 -5.65 -18.27
C ILE A 252 -7.10 -7.18 -18.40
N GLY A 253 -8.22 -7.89 -18.32
CA GLY A 253 -8.30 -9.35 -18.37
C GLY A 253 -7.90 -9.94 -19.71
N ARG A 254 -8.47 -9.46 -20.83
CA ARG A 254 -8.14 -9.95 -22.19
C ARG A 254 -6.67 -9.78 -22.53
N ARG A 255 -6.05 -8.66 -22.12
CA ARG A 255 -4.61 -8.44 -22.36
C ARG A 255 -3.74 -9.31 -21.47
N SER A 256 -4.17 -9.61 -20.24
CA SER A 256 -3.44 -10.54 -19.37
C SER A 256 -3.47 -12.00 -19.87
N GLU A 257 -4.54 -12.42 -20.55
CA GLU A 257 -4.65 -13.75 -21.17
C GLU A 257 -3.79 -13.87 -22.43
N ILE A 258 -3.81 -12.88 -23.33
CA ILE A 258 -2.96 -12.84 -24.53
C ILE A 258 -1.47 -12.88 -24.14
N ILE A 259 -1.08 -12.13 -23.11
CA ILE A 259 0.30 -12.11 -22.59
C ILE A 259 0.67 -13.47 -21.97
N ARG A 260 -0.25 -14.14 -21.27
CA ARG A 260 0.00 -15.48 -20.71
C ARG A 260 0.05 -16.58 -21.77
N SER A 261 -0.70 -16.49 -22.86
CA SER A 261 -0.66 -17.50 -23.92
C SER A 261 0.53 -17.33 -24.86
N GLU A 262 1.00 -16.10 -25.09
CA GLU A 262 2.05 -15.82 -26.09
C GLU A 262 3.46 -15.71 -25.49
N ILE A 263 3.62 -15.23 -24.25
CA ILE A 263 4.95 -14.94 -23.67
C ILE A 263 5.44 -16.06 -22.73
N PHE A 264 4.55 -16.78 -22.07
CA PHE A 264 4.93 -17.84 -21.12
C PHE A 264 5.63 -19.05 -21.77
N PRO A 265 5.27 -19.49 -22.99
CA PRO A 265 6.04 -20.51 -23.71
C PRO A 265 7.44 -20.03 -24.13
N LEU A 266 7.61 -18.74 -24.40
CA LEU A 266 8.90 -18.15 -24.79
C LEU A 266 9.86 -18.02 -23.59
N LEU A 267 9.34 -17.75 -22.40
CA LEU A 267 10.14 -17.72 -21.17
C LEU A 267 10.56 -19.12 -20.67
N GLN A 268 9.83 -20.18 -21.04
CA GLN A 268 10.27 -21.55 -20.77
C GLN A 268 11.40 -22.02 -21.72
N GLN A 269 11.48 -21.47 -22.93
CA GLN A 269 12.56 -21.79 -23.87
C GLN A 269 13.91 -21.16 -23.48
N GLU A 270 13.93 -20.00 -22.83
CA GLU A 270 15.18 -19.39 -22.33
C GLU A 270 15.73 -20.08 -21.07
N SER A 271 14.91 -20.82 -20.32
CA SER A 271 15.35 -21.65 -19.18
C SER A 271 15.84 -23.06 -19.55
N ALA A 272 15.69 -23.47 -20.82
CA ALA A 272 16.18 -24.76 -21.32
C ALA A 272 17.55 -24.65 -22.03
N VAL A 273 18.09 -23.44 -22.15
CA VAL A 273 19.44 -23.16 -22.64
C VAL A 273 20.23 -22.49 -21.52
N ARG A 274 20.46 -23.23 -20.43
CA ARG A 274 21.53 -23.02 -19.45
C ARG A 274 21.73 -24.28 -18.62
#